data_AF-C7G9F1-F1
#
_entry.id   AF-C7G9F1-F1
#
_cell.length_a   1.000
_cell.length_b   1.000
_cell.length_c   1.000
_cell.angle_alpha   90.00
_cell.angle_beta   90.00
_cell.angle_gamma   90.00
#
_symmetry.space_group_name_H-M   'P 1'
#
loop_
_entity.id
_entity.type
_entity.pdbx_description
1 polymer ?
#
loop_
_entity_poly.entity_id
_entity_poly.type
_entity_poly.pdbx_seq_one_letter_code
_entity_poly.pdbx_strand_id
1 'polypeptide(L)'
;MTKEAIEKLPEVMQSMTATLKHCSKDDASFDYMTESRLLAVNFDRFSKYYCQVVKIAQQPKTNDALYCTEDGKWYFVEFKNGSIKKDEIYRKIYDSLIMLIEAGMIPDYQFSRENISYILDETNTYTKEQFEQLFVKKFEKLEGTDRK
;
A
#
# COMPACT_ATOMS: atom_id res chain seq x y z
N MET A 1 -4.41 -4.08 8.47
CA MET A 1 -5.82 -3.76 8.25
C MET A 1 -6.60 -4.73 9.12
N THR A 2 -7.56 -4.23 9.89
CA THR A 2 -8.52 -5.05 10.63
C THR A 2 -9.49 -5.73 9.68
N LYS A 3 -10.32 -6.65 10.21
CA LYS A 3 -11.35 -7.33 9.43
C LYS A 3 -12.38 -6.32 8.91
N GLU A 4 -12.75 -5.37 9.76
CA GLU A 4 -13.69 -4.29 9.51
C GLU A 4 -13.18 -3.35 8.41
N ALA A 5 -11.88 -3.01 8.43
CA ALA A 5 -11.25 -2.25 7.36
C ALA A 5 -11.25 -3.01 6.02
N ILE A 6 -10.99 -4.32 6.06
CA ILE A 6 -11.01 -5.17 4.86
C ILE A 6 -12.43 -5.26 4.28
N GLU A 7 -13.46 -5.46 5.10
CA GLU A 7 -14.86 -5.56 4.66
C GLU A 7 -15.38 -4.29 3.97
N LYS A 8 -14.78 -3.12 4.27
CA LYS A 8 -15.08 -1.84 3.61
C LYS A 8 -14.39 -1.66 2.26
N LEU A 9 -13.41 -2.50 1.91
CA LEU A 9 -12.75 -2.44 0.59
C LEU A 9 -13.65 -3.01 -0.51
N PRO A 10 -13.48 -2.57 -1.76
CA PRO A 10 -14.04 -3.28 -2.91
C PRO A 10 -13.72 -4.78 -2.86
N GLU A 11 -14.70 -5.63 -3.12
CA GLU A 11 -14.62 -7.10 -2.95
C GLU A 11 -13.36 -7.70 -3.59
N VAL A 12 -13.02 -7.23 -4.80
CA VAL A 12 -11.83 -7.70 -5.52
C VAL A 12 -10.52 -7.43 -4.77
N MET A 13 -10.41 -6.30 -4.06
CA MET A 13 -9.21 -5.93 -3.29
C MET A 13 -9.08 -6.76 -2.00
N GLN A 14 -10.19 -7.24 -1.43
CA GLN A 14 -10.17 -8.07 -0.22
C GLN A 14 -9.38 -9.37 -0.45
N SER A 15 -9.55 -9.98 -1.62
CA SER A 15 -8.83 -11.19 -2.04
C SER A 15 -7.33 -10.98 -2.31
N MET A 16 -6.90 -9.71 -2.42
CA MET A 16 -5.52 -9.31 -2.73
C MET A 16 -4.73 -8.90 -1.50
N THR A 17 -5.29 -9.08 -0.31
CA THR A 17 -4.62 -8.74 0.95
C THR A 17 -3.47 -9.70 1.26
N ALA A 18 -2.40 -9.16 1.81
CA ALA A 18 -1.23 -9.89 2.30
C ALA A 18 -0.60 -9.13 3.47
N THR A 19 0.30 -9.76 4.23
CA THR A 19 1.03 -9.04 5.27
C THR A 19 2.01 -8.03 4.65
N LEU A 20 2.31 -6.94 5.35
CA LEU A 20 3.33 -5.98 4.92
C LEU A 20 4.69 -6.65 4.72
N LYS A 21 5.05 -7.66 5.54
CA LYS A 21 6.21 -8.52 5.26
C LYS A 21 6.20 -9.04 3.82
N HIS A 22 5.13 -9.71 3.39
CA HIS A 22 5.05 -10.26 2.04
C HIS A 22 5.02 -9.19 0.94
N CYS A 23 4.43 -8.01 1.21
CA CYS A 23 4.45 -6.90 0.27
C CYS A 23 5.84 -6.27 0.15
N SER A 24 6.67 -6.37 1.19
CA SER A 24 8.02 -5.80 1.26
C SER A 24 9.13 -6.71 0.71
N LYS A 25 8.76 -7.76 -0.02
CA LYS A 25 9.74 -8.72 -0.53
C LYS A 25 10.54 -8.08 -1.67
N ASP A 26 11.84 -7.96 -1.48
CA ASP A 26 12.75 -7.51 -2.53
C ASP A 26 13.13 -8.70 -3.42
N ASP A 27 12.75 -8.64 -4.69
CA ASP A 27 13.05 -9.69 -5.67
C ASP A 27 14.55 -9.80 -5.98
N ALA A 28 15.34 -8.74 -5.75
CA ALA A 28 16.77 -8.76 -6.04
C ALA A 28 17.58 -9.50 -4.96
N SER A 29 17.22 -9.33 -3.69
CA SER A 29 17.91 -9.93 -2.54
C SER A 29 17.20 -11.17 -1.98
N PHE A 30 15.94 -11.43 -2.37
CA PHE A 30 15.02 -12.38 -1.74
C PHE A 30 14.76 -12.12 -0.24
N ASP A 31 15.15 -10.95 0.26
CA ASP A 31 14.94 -10.54 1.64
C ASP A 31 13.62 -9.76 1.79
N TYR A 32 13.13 -9.71 3.04
CA TYR A 32 11.97 -8.92 3.42
C TYR A 32 12.42 -7.66 4.15
N MET A 33 11.88 -6.50 3.78
CA MET A 33 12.28 -5.25 4.42
C MET A 33 11.64 -5.05 5.80
N THR A 34 10.47 -5.64 6.06
CA THR A 34 9.80 -5.63 7.36
C THR A 34 9.32 -7.04 7.79
N GLU A 35 9.20 -7.24 9.10
CA GLU A 35 8.59 -8.43 9.71
C GLU A 35 7.11 -8.21 10.08
N SER A 36 6.54 -7.05 9.72
CA SER A 36 5.18 -6.67 10.09
C SER A 36 4.12 -7.66 9.57
N ARG A 37 3.21 -8.00 10.48
CA ARG A 37 2.04 -8.86 10.21
C ARG A 37 0.78 -8.08 9.84
N LEU A 38 0.84 -6.75 9.85
CA LEU A 38 -0.27 -5.91 9.40
C LEU A 38 -0.67 -6.30 7.99
N LEU A 39 -1.97 -6.54 7.78
CA LEU A 39 -2.49 -6.79 6.45
C LEU A 39 -2.55 -5.48 5.65
N ALA A 40 -2.27 -5.53 4.36
CA ALA A 40 -2.43 -4.46 3.38
C ALA A 40 -2.83 -5.07 2.03
N VAL A 41 -3.38 -4.27 1.12
CA VAL A 41 -3.60 -4.72 -0.27
C VAL A 41 -2.26 -4.76 -0.97
N ASN A 42 -1.91 -5.92 -1.54
CA ASN A 42 -0.70 -6.07 -2.34
C ASN A 42 -0.90 -5.44 -3.72
N PHE A 43 -0.12 -4.41 -4.04
CA PHE A 43 -0.34 -3.62 -5.26
C PHE A 43 0.21 -4.27 -6.53
N ASP A 44 1.14 -5.22 -6.42
CA ASP A 44 1.55 -6.05 -7.55
C ASP A 44 0.40 -6.96 -8.02
N ARG A 45 -0.38 -7.50 -7.07
CA ARG A 45 -1.59 -8.26 -7.40
C ARG A 45 -2.67 -7.38 -7.99
N PHE A 46 -2.92 -6.23 -7.38
CA PHE A 46 -3.92 -5.28 -7.87
C PHE A 46 -3.61 -4.79 -9.29
N SER A 47 -2.36 -4.47 -9.58
CA SER A 47 -1.96 -4.01 -10.92
C SER A 47 -2.01 -5.10 -11.98
N LYS A 48 -1.74 -6.36 -11.63
CA LYS A 48 -2.00 -7.50 -12.54
C LYS A 48 -3.48 -7.63 -12.87
N TYR A 49 -4.35 -7.50 -11.87
CA TYR A 49 -5.80 -7.46 -12.08
C TYR A 49 -6.21 -6.28 -12.97
N TYR A 50 -5.72 -5.08 -12.67
CA TYR A 50 -5.97 -3.89 -13.47
C TYR A 50 -5.60 -4.10 -14.93
N CYS A 51 -4.39 -4.61 -15.22
CA CYS A 51 -3.94 -4.85 -16.59
C CYS A 51 -4.86 -5.82 -17.36
N GLN A 52 -5.42 -6.82 -16.67
CA GLN A 52 -6.39 -7.74 -17.25
C GLN A 52 -7.73 -7.06 -17.57
N VAL A 53 -8.21 -6.20 -16.66
CA VAL A 53 -9.46 -5.45 -16.83
C VAL A 53 -9.37 -4.47 -17.99
N VAL A 54 -8.32 -3.65 -18.03
CA VAL A 54 -8.15 -2.61 -19.07
C VAL A 54 -7.45 -3.12 -20.34
N LYS A 55 -7.03 -4.39 -20.36
CA LYS A 55 -6.37 -5.06 -21.50
C LYS A 55 -5.09 -4.36 -21.98
N ILE A 56 -4.26 -3.91 -21.05
CA ILE A 56 -2.93 -3.34 -21.37
C ILE A 56 -1.84 -4.39 -21.14
N ALA A 57 -0.84 -4.40 -22.02
CA ALA A 57 0.26 -5.37 -21.95
C ALA A 57 1.36 -4.95 -20.96
N GLN A 58 1.54 -3.65 -20.75
CA GLN A 58 2.57 -3.12 -19.87
C GLN A 58 2.00 -2.75 -18.52
N GLN A 59 2.53 -3.36 -17.46
CA GLN A 59 2.17 -3.05 -16.09
C GLN A 59 2.65 -1.65 -15.71
N PRO A 60 1.77 -0.79 -15.15
CA PRO A 60 2.17 0.50 -14.59
C PRO A 60 3.19 0.33 -13.45
N LYS A 61 3.87 1.42 -13.07
CA LYS A 61 4.70 1.40 -11.86
C LYS A 61 3.79 1.50 -10.64
N THR A 62 4.03 0.66 -9.63
CA THR A 62 3.12 0.57 -8.49
C THR A 62 3.86 0.79 -7.20
N ASN A 63 3.15 1.29 -6.20
CA ASN A 63 3.57 1.12 -4.81
C ASN A 63 3.53 -0.36 -4.44
N ASP A 64 4.16 -0.74 -3.33
CA ASP A 64 4.20 -2.14 -2.92
C ASP A 64 2.90 -2.57 -2.22
N ALA A 65 2.35 -1.67 -1.39
CA ALA A 65 1.13 -1.92 -0.65
C ALA A 65 0.23 -0.70 -0.50
N LEU A 66 -1.05 -0.97 -0.20
CA LEU A 66 -2.03 0.01 0.25
C LEU A 66 -2.67 -0.46 1.55
N TYR A 67 -2.44 0.30 2.61
CA TYR A 67 -3.03 0.06 3.92
C TYR A 67 -4.22 0.98 4.13
N CYS A 68 -5.36 0.43 4.55
CA CYS A 68 -6.57 1.19 4.83
C CYS A 68 -6.98 1.06 6.29
N THR A 69 -7.32 2.17 6.92
CA THR A 69 -7.85 2.21 8.28
C THR A 69 -9.38 2.10 8.27
N GLU A 70 -9.96 1.76 9.41
CA GLU A 70 -11.42 1.65 9.55
C GLU A 70 -12.16 2.96 9.34
N ASP A 71 -11.54 4.09 9.69
CA ASP A 71 -12.08 5.45 9.47
C ASP A 71 -11.93 5.95 8.03
N GLY A 72 -11.44 5.09 7.12
CA GLY A 72 -11.40 5.37 5.69
C GLY A 72 -10.18 6.17 5.24
N LYS A 73 -9.10 6.21 6.02
CA LYS A 73 -7.79 6.72 5.57
C LYS A 73 -6.97 5.63 4.90
N TRP A 74 -6.33 6.01 3.80
CA TRP A 74 -5.63 5.13 2.88
C TRP A 74 -4.17 5.55 2.85
N TYR A 75 -3.26 4.58 2.85
CA TYR A 75 -1.83 4.81 2.91
C TYR A 75 -1.15 3.95 1.85
N PHE A 76 -0.61 4.59 0.81
CA PHE A 76 0.36 3.91 -0.03
C PHE A 76 1.63 3.66 0.78
N VAL A 77 2.16 2.45 0.69
CA VAL A 77 3.39 2.03 1.34
C VAL A 77 4.35 1.56 0.25
N GLU A 78 5.53 2.16 0.24
CA GLU A 78 6.63 1.82 -0.66
C GLU A 78 7.86 1.49 0.18
N PHE A 79 8.50 0.37 -0.10
CA PHE A 79 9.71 -0.11 0.53
C PHE A 79 10.89 0.10 -0.43
N LYS A 80 11.94 0.79 0.01
CA LYS A 80 13.12 1.06 -0.82
C LYS A 80 14.43 0.86 -0.07
N ASN A 81 15.19 -0.17 -0.43
CA ASN A 81 16.55 -0.31 0.07
C ASN A 81 17.52 0.53 -0.80
N GLY A 82 18.13 1.56 -0.21
CA GLY A 82 19.11 2.43 -0.89
C GLY A 82 18.54 3.74 -1.45
N SER A 83 19.11 4.23 -2.55
CA SER A 83 18.85 5.61 -3.01
C SER A 83 17.44 5.78 -3.59
N ILE A 84 16.74 6.79 -3.12
CA ILE A 84 15.45 7.23 -3.65
C ILE A 84 15.64 8.19 -4.81
N LYS A 85 14.90 7.95 -5.90
CA LYS A 85 14.69 8.93 -6.96
C LYS A 85 13.26 9.48 -6.90
N LYS A 86 13.13 10.80 -6.78
CA LYS A 86 11.83 11.46 -6.58
C LYS A 86 10.88 11.24 -7.76
N ASP A 87 11.40 11.24 -8.98
CA ASP A 87 10.65 10.99 -10.20
C ASP A 87 10.07 9.56 -10.24
N GLU A 88 10.81 8.56 -9.76
CA GLU A 88 10.30 7.19 -9.63
C GLU A 88 9.14 7.11 -8.63
N ILE A 89 9.26 7.81 -7.49
CA ILE A 89 8.18 7.88 -6.49
C ILE A 89 6.94 8.57 -7.06
N TYR A 90 7.10 9.75 -7.65
CA TYR A 90 5.96 10.48 -8.22
C TYR A 90 5.26 9.65 -9.28
N ARG A 91 6.02 8.95 -10.13
CA ARG A 91 5.45 8.04 -11.12
C ARG A 91 4.65 6.91 -10.45
N LYS A 92 5.20 6.24 -9.43
CA LYS A 92 4.48 5.20 -8.69
C LYS A 92 3.19 5.72 -8.06
N ILE A 93 3.20 6.93 -7.49
CA ILE A 93 2.01 7.59 -6.93
C ILE A 93 0.97 7.82 -8.02
N TYR A 94 1.35 8.48 -9.12
CA TYR A 94 0.42 8.83 -10.19
C TYR A 94 -0.17 7.60 -10.87
N ASP A 95 0.68 6.63 -11.24
CA ASP A 95 0.24 5.38 -11.84
C ASP A 95 -0.71 4.63 -10.89
N SER A 96 -0.41 4.57 -9.58
CA SER A 96 -1.28 3.93 -8.58
C SER A 96 -2.64 4.61 -8.44
N LEU A 97 -2.69 5.94 -8.44
CA LEU A 97 -3.94 6.69 -8.38
C LEU A 97 -4.77 6.51 -9.65
N ILE A 98 -4.15 6.55 -10.83
CA ILE A 98 -4.83 6.33 -12.10
C ILE A 98 -5.46 4.93 -12.12
N MET A 99 -4.72 3.90 -11.72
CA MET A 99 -5.25 2.53 -11.64
C MET A 99 -6.45 2.43 -10.71
N LEU A 100 -6.41 3.06 -9.53
CA LEU A 100 -7.53 3.03 -8.59
C LEU A 100 -8.79 3.70 -9.15
N ILE A 101 -8.62 4.83 -9.86
CA ILE A 101 -9.74 5.56 -10.47
C ILE A 101 -10.31 4.78 -11.65
N GLU A 102 -9.47 4.36 -12.60
CA GLU A 102 -9.92 3.66 -13.81
C GLU A 102 -10.53 2.28 -13.51
N ALA A 103 -10.03 1.58 -12.48
CA ALA A 103 -10.63 0.34 -12.01
C ALA A 103 -11.93 0.53 -11.21
N GLY A 104 -12.32 1.78 -10.90
CA GLY A 104 -13.50 2.09 -10.11
C GLY A 104 -13.37 1.74 -8.62
N MET A 105 -12.14 1.69 -8.09
CA MET A 105 -11.88 1.43 -6.66
C MET A 105 -12.06 2.69 -5.80
N ILE A 106 -11.84 3.87 -6.40
CA ILE A 106 -12.10 5.18 -5.79
C ILE A 106 -12.82 6.07 -6.81
N PRO A 107 -13.60 7.08 -6.38
CA PRO A 107 -14.43 7.85 -7.29
C PRO A 107 -13.62 8.82 -8.17
N ASP A 108 -12.67 9.55 -7.57
CA ASP A 108 -11.90 10.58 -8.26
C ASP A 108 -10.63 11.04 -7.50
N TYR A 109 -9.95 12.04 -8.06
CA TYR A 109 -8.79 12.67 -7.44
C TYR A 109 -9.12 13.48 -6.18
N GLN A 110 -10.36 13.96 -6.01
CA GLN A 110 -10.72 14.72 -4.81
C GLN A 110 -10.73 13.79 -3.60
N PHE A 111 -11.33 12.60 -3.74
CA PHE A 111 -11.24 11.55 -2.73
C PHE A 111 -9.78 11.25 -2.37
N SER A 112 -8.92 11.14 -3.39
CA SER A 112 -7.49 10.86 -3.20
C SER A 112 -6.79 11.93 -2.35
N ARG A 113 -7.06 13.22 -2.62
CA ARG A 113 -6.46 14.34 -1.88
C ARG A 113 -6.87 14.37 -0.40
N GLU A 114 -8.09 13.96 -0.10
CA GLU A 114 -8.64 14.02 1.26
C GLU A 114 -8.30 12.78 2.09
N ASN A 115 -8.15 11.61 1.44
CA ASN A 115 -8.12 10.33 2.13
C ASN A 115 -6.87 9.49 1.91
N ILE A 116 -6.10 9.73 0.84
CA ILE A 116 -4.91 8.95 0.51
C ILE A 116 -3.64 9.72 0.91
N SER A 117 -2.81 9.08 1.73
CA SER A 117 -1.48 9.54 2.14
C SER A 117 -0.40 8.60 1.60
N TYR A 118 0.83 9.08 1.52
CA TYR A 118 1.97 8.30 1.04
C TYR A 118 2.98 8.05 2.15
N ILE A 119 3.45 6.81 2.26
CA ILE A 119 4.45 6.35 3.22
C ILE A 119 5.57 5.66 2.44
N LEU A 120 6.80 6.04 2.78
CA LEU A 120 8.01 5.51 2.17
C LEU A 120 8.96 5.02 3.26
N ASP A 121 9.37 3.77 3.17
CA ASP A 121 10.35 3.14 4.04
C ASP A 121 11.74 3.20 3.35
N GLU A 122 12.62 3.98 4.00
CA GLU A 122 14.05 4.29 3.80
C GLU A 122 14.55 5.47 2.92
N THR A 123 15.25 6.38 3.62
CA THR A 123 16.13 7.53 3.27
C THR A 123 15.55 8.91 2.91
N ASN A 124 14.24 9.13 2.81
CA ASN A 124 13.68 10.50 2.76
C ASN A 124 12.48 10.79 3.68
N THR A 125 11.93 9.81 4.40
CA THR A 125 10.78 10.04 5.32
C THR A 125 10.87 9.23 6.62
N TYR A 126 11.06 7.90 6.55
CA TYR A 126 11.30 7.04 7.73
C TYR A 126 12.50 6.10 7.50
N THR A 127 13.33 5.85 8.51
CA THR A 127 14.22 4.66 8.58
C THR A 127 13.40 3.41 8.92
N LYS A 128 13.95 2.21 8.73
CA LYS A 128 13.31 0.95 9.15
C LYS A 128 12.82 0.99 10.60
N GLU A 129 13.63 1.50 11.53
CA GLU A 129 13.19 1.67 12.93
C GLU A 129 12.05 2.68 13.07
N GLN A 130 12.07 3.79 12.32
CA GLN A 130 11.00 4.78 12.36
C GLN A 130 9.71 4.25 11.75
N PHE A 131 9.76 3.50 10.65
CA PHE A 131 8.61 2.82 10.07
C PHE A 131 8.00 1.85 11.11
N GLU A 132 8.84 1.06 11.77
CA GLU A 132 8.41 0.15 12.81
C GLU A 132 7.73 0.89 13.99
N GLN A 133 8.30 1.99 14.47
CA GLN A 133 7.78 2.69 15.66
C GLN A 133 6.60 3.62 15.37
N LEU A 134 6.64 4.35 14.27
CA LEU A 134 5.69 5.43 13.96
C LEU A 134 4.52 4.95 13.09
N PHE A 135 4.73 3.90 12.30
CA PHE A 135 3.69 3.29 11.49
C PHE A 135 3.26 1.93 12.06
N VAL A 136 4.12 0.91 12.05
CA VAL A 136 3.74 -0.46 12.40
C VAL A 136 3.16 -0.53 13.82
N LYS A 137 3.93 -0.12 14.83
CA LYS A 137 3.45 -0.16 16.23
C LYS A 137 2.27 0.76 16.50
N LYS A 138 2.17 1.89 15.79
CA LYS A 138 1.02 2.80 15.91
C LYS A 138 -0.24 2.07 15.47
N PHE A 139 -0.22 1.44 14.29
CA PHE A 139 -1.37 0.75 13.75
C PHE A 139 -1.62 -0.60 14.43
N GLU A 140 -0.60 -1.36 14.84
CA GLU A 140 -0.78 -2.57 15.66
C GLU A 140 -1.44 -2.26 17.01
N LYS A 141 -1.08 -1.14 17.65
CA LYS A 141 -1.77 -0.69 18.86
C LYS A 141 -3.22 -0.34 18.56
N LEU A 142 -3.48 0.47 17.53
CA LEU A 142 -4.86 0.81 17.14
C LEU A 142 -5.69 -0.46 16.90
N GLU A 143 -5.20 -1.40 16.09
CA GLU A 143 -5.86 -2.69 15.79
C GLU A 143 -5.99 -3.62 17.02
N GLY A 144 -5.14 -3.44 18.04
CA GLY A 144 -5.14 -4.24 19.27
C GLY A 144 -5.95 -3.64 20.43
N THR A 145 -6.23 -2.33 20.41
CA THR A 145 -6.94 -1.64 21.51
C THR A 145 -8.45 -1.86 21.43
N ASP A 146 -8.98 -2.17 20.23
CA ASP A 146 -10.41 -2.46 20.00
C ASP A 146 -10.82 -3.91 20.35
N ARG A 147 -9.93 -4.70 20.97
CA ARG A 147 -10.21 -6.06 21.45
C ARG A 147 -10.52 -6.16 22.96
N LYS A 148 -10.93 -5.08 23.61
CA LYS A 148 -11.35 -5.09 25.01
C LYS A 148 -12.81 -4.69 25.18
#